data_AF-A0A0G0IES3-F1
#
_entry.id   AF-A0A0G0IES3-F1
#
_cell.length_a   1.000
_cell.length_b   1.000
_cell.length_c   1.000
_cell.angle_alpha   90.00
_cell.angle_beta   90.00
_cell.angle_gamma   90.00
#
_symmetry.space_group_name_H-M   'P 1'
#
loop_
_entity.id
_entity.type
_entity.pdbx_description
1 polymer ?
#
loop_
_entity_poly.entity_id
_entity_poly.type
_entity_poly.pdbx_seq_one_letter_code
_entity_poly.pdbx_strand_id
1 'polypeptide(L)'
;FLEHLNKNDAKKFIKECYRALKPRGILRIVVPDLEAAFKKYKEGKTEEMLDTFFYTSDTYDFHMHKYNYNFQTLKKLLEKTGFVQVKKQNYQKGECPDIDFLDIYPNNSLYVETRK
;
A
#
# COMPACT_ATOMS: atom_id res chain seq x y z
N PHE A 1 -3.95 6.06 1.37
CA PHE A 1 -3.31 7.37 1.15
C PHE A 1 -2.16 7.31 0.15
N LEU A 2 -1.18 6.43 0.33
CA LEU A 2 0.06 6.39 -0.49
C LEU A 2 -0.22 6.26 -2.01
N GLU A 3 -1.23 5.47 -2.37
CA GLU A 3 -1.75 5.25 -3.72
C GLU A 3 -2.31 6.52 -4.40
N HIS A 4 -2.65 7.55 -3.62
CA HIS A 4 -3.08 8.86 -4.13
C HIS A 4 -1.91 9.80 -4.43
N LEU A 5 -0.67 9.40 -4.13
CA LEU A 5 0.53 10.16 -4.48
C LEU A 5 1.08 9.69 -5.83
N ASN A 6 1.61 10.62 -6.62
CA ASN A 6 2.44 10.22 -7.76
C ASN A 6 3.76 9.61 -7.27
N LYS A 7 4.49 8.94 -8.18
CA LYS A 7 5.76 8.24 -7.84
C LYS A 7 6.80 9.11 -7.14
N ASN A 8 6.90 10.40 -7.46
CA ASN A 8 7.92 11.27 -6.90
C ASN A 8 7.52 11.75 -5.50
N ASP A 9 6.25 12.09 -5.30
CA ASP A 9 5.76 12.52 -3.99
C ASP A 9 5.67 11.34 -3.02
N ALA A 10 5.32 10.14 -3.50
CA ALA A 10 5.42 8.92 -2.70
C ALA A 10 6.85 8.67 -2.19
N LYS A 11 7.88 8.87 -3.04
CA LYS A 11 9.28 8.77 -2.60
C LYS A 11 9.63 9.79 -1.52
N LYS A 12 9.19 11.04 -1.66
CA LYS A 12 9.43 12.07 -0.65
C LYS A 12 8.73 11.72 0.66
N PHE A 13 7.47 11.30 0.59
CA PHE A 13 6.68 10.89 1.74
C PHE A 13 7.32 9.73 2.51
N ILE A 14 7.73 8.67 1.81
CA ILE A 14 8.39 7.51 2.43
C ILE A 14 9.74 7.89 3.07
N LYS A 15 10.49 8.82 2.47
CA LYS A 15 11.70 9.39 3.09
C LYS A 15 11.39 10.17 4.38
N GLU A 16 10.30 10.94 4.39
CA GLU A 16 9.87 11.64 5.61
C GLU A 16 9.38 10.68 6.69
N CYS A 17 8.67 9.60 6.34
CA CYS A 17 8.34 8.52 7.28
C CYS A 17 9.62 7.91 7.88
N TYR A 18 10.62 7.61 7.05
CA TYR A 18 11.90 7.10 7.51
C TYR A 18 12.59 8.11 8.45
N ARG A 19 12.64 9.39 8.09
CA ARG A 19 13.24 10.43 8.92
C ARG A 19 12.56 10.54 10.30
N ALA A 20 11.22 10.52 10.32
CA ALA A 20 10.42 10.70 11.52
C ALA A 20 10.46 9.49 12.48
N LEU A 21 10.60 8.27 11.96
CA LEU A 21 10.67 7.08 12.80
C LEU A 21 11.93 7.05 13.67
N LYS A 22 11.79 6.57 14.92
CA LYS A 22 12.93 6.23 15.77
C LYS A 22 13.66 5.00 15.20
N PRO A 23 14.96 4.81 15.51
CA PRO A 23 15.66 3.56 15.16
C PRO A 23 14.86 2.34 15.61
N ARG A 24 14.79 1.29 14.77
CA ARG A 24 14.00 0.06 14.98
C ARG A 24 12.47 0.26 14.95
N GLY A 25 12.01 1.47 14.68
CA GLY A 25 10.61 1.81 14.51
C GLY A 25 10.00 1.05 13.33
N ILE A 26 8.72 0.71 13.47
CA ILE A 26 7.96 -0.06 12.47
C ILE A 26 7.15 0.92 11.61
N LEU A 27 7.16 0.69 10.30
CA LEU A 27 6.22 1.29 9.38
C LEU A 27 5.30 0.19 8.83
N ARG A 28 3.99 0.37 8.98
CA ARG A 28 2.97 -0.45 8.33
C ARG A 28 2.33 0.36 7.20
N ILE A 29 2.27 -0.24 6.01
CA ILE A 29 1.63 0.34 4.82
C ILE A 29 0.52 -0.58 4.37
N VAL A 30 -0.66 0.02 4.14
CA VAL A 30 -1.83 -0.64 3.59
C VAL A 30 -2.25 0.13 2.35
N VAL A 31 -2.26 -0.54 1.20
CA VAL A 31 -2.65 0.00 -0.11
C VAL A 31 -3.46 -1.06 -0.88
N PRO A 32 -4.23 -0.70 -1.91
CA PRO A 32 -4.86 -1.69 -2.79
C PRO A 32 -3.80 -2.65 -3.39
N ASP A 33 -4.08 -3.96 -3.39
CA ASP A 33 -3.17 -4.98 -3.95
C ASP A 33 -3.37 -5.12 -5.48
N LEU A 34 -2.45 -4.57 -6.26
CA LEU A 34 -2.49 -4.68 -7.72
C LEU A 34 -2.43 -6.14 -8.21
N GLU A 35 -1.79 -7.06 -7.47
CA GLU A 35 -1.79 -8.49 -7.84
C GLU A 35 -3.18 -9.11 -7.66
N ALA A 36 -3.93 -8.68 -6.65
CA ALA A 36 -5.32 -9.11 -6.46
C ALA A 36 -6.21 -8.59 -7.60
N ALA A 37 -6.01 -7.36 -8.07
CA ALA A 37 -6.70 -6.84 -9.24
C ALA A 37 -6.42 -7.69 -10.49
N PHE A 38 -5.16 -8.01 -10.77
CA PHE A 38 -4.80 -8.87 -11.91
C PHE A 38 -5.39 -10.29 -11.79
N LYS A 39 -5.52 -10.82 -10.58
CA LYS A 39 -6.18 -12.11 -10.36
C LYS A 39 -7.65 -12.04 -10.77
N LYS A 40 -8.39 -11.02 -10.34
CA LYS A 40 -9.79 -10.83 -10.74
C LYS A 40 -9.95 -10.70 -12.26
N TYR A 41 -9.05 -9.96 -12.90
CA TYR A 41 -9.03 -9.86 -14.37
C TYR A 41 -8.89 -11.23 -15.04
N LYS A 42 -7.94 -12.06 -14.58
CA LYS A 42 -7.73 -13.42 -15.10
C LYS A 42 -8.91 -14.35 -14.85
N GLU A 43 -9.68 -14.12 -13.79
CA GLU A 43 -10.90 -14.85 -13.46
C GLU A 43 -12.14 -14.37 -14.26
N GLY A 44 -11.98 -13.38 -15.16
CA GLY A 44 -13.09 -12.81 -15.93
C GLY A 44 -13.95 -11.81 -15.15
N LYS A 45 -13.55 -11.43 -13.93
CA LYS A 45 -14.26 -10.48 -13.06
C LYS A 45 -13.80 -9.04 -13.30
N THR A 46 -13.82 -8.61 -14.56
CA THR A 46 -13.25 -7.33 -14.99
C THR A 46 -13.99 -6.14 -14.41
N GLU A 47 -15.33 -6.15 -14.42
CA GLU A 47 -16.14 -5.05 -13.87
C GLU A 47 -15.88 -4.88 -12.36
N GLU A 48 -15.96 -5.97 -11.59
CA GLU A 48 -15.65 -5.96 -10.15
C GLU A 48 -14.23 -5.42 -9.89
N MET A 49 -13.26 -5.78 -10.72
CA MET A 49 -11.89 -5.30 -10.62
C MET A 49 -11.79 -3.78 -10.87
N LEU A 50 -12.44 -3.28 -11.92
CA LEU A 50 -12.45 -1.85 -12.25
C LEU A 50 -13.11 -1.04 -11.13
N ASP A 51 -14.28 -1.47 -10.66
CA ASP A 51 -15.03 -0.80 -9.60
C ASP A 51 -14.28 -0.78 -8.26
N THR A 52 -13.59 -1.87 -7.94
CA THR A 52 -12.87 -2.00 -6.66
C THR A 52 -11.52 -1.27 -6.64
N PHE A 53 -10.78 -1.25 -7.74
CA PHE A 53 -9.37 -0.81 -7.74
C PHE A 53 -9.10 0.49 -8.49
N PHE A 54 -9.95 0.88 -9.44
CA PHE A 54 -9.69 2.00 -10.34
C PHE A 54 -10.68 3.14 -10.21
N TYR A 55 -11.70 3.02 -9.34
CA TYR A 55 -12.68 4.04 -8.95
C TYR A 55 -13.02 5.07 -10.04
N THR A 56 -14.12 4.84 -10.76
CA THR A 56 -14.70 5.85 -11.66
C THR A 56 -15.67 6.71 -10.85
N SER A 57 -15.21 7.82 -10.27
CA SER A 57 -16.11 8.80 -9.67
C SER A 57 -16.05 10.11 -10.45
N ASP A 58 -17.21 10.65 -10.82
CA ASP A 58 -17.33 11.94 -11.50
C ASP A 58 -17.11 13.14 -10.56
N THR A 59 -16.92 12.88 -9.26
CA THR A 59 -16.85 13.91 -8.23
C THR A 59 -15.62 13.70 -7.33
N TYR A 60 -14.65 14.61 -7.47
CA TYR A 60 -13.44 14.82 -6.65
C TYR A 60 -12.16 14.04 -7.00
N ASP A 61 -11.13 14.83 -7.33
CA ASP A 61 -9.75 14.45 -7.67
C ASP A 61 -9.00 13.72 -6.54
N PHE A 62 -9.47 13.83 -5.28
CA PHE A 62 -8.88 13.16 -4.12
C PHE A 62 -9.17 11.65 -4.05
N HIS A 63 -10.15 11.15 -4.78
CA HIS A 63 -10.48 9.72 -4.81
C HIS A 63 -9.69 8.93 -5.85
N MET A 64 -8.94 9.60 -6.74
CA MET A 64 -8.19 8.90 -7.77
C MET A 64 -6.88 8.31 -7.24
N HIS A 65 -6.66 7.02 -7.51
CA HIS A 65 -5.34 6.41 -7.35
C HIS A 65 -4.40 6.93 -8.43
N LYS A 66 -3.33 7.63 -8.03
CA LYS A 66 -2.29 8.12 -8.94
C LYS A 66 -1.24 7.06 -9.24
N TYR A 67 -1.10 6.07 -8.36
CA TYR A 67 -0.20 4.94 -8.58
C TYR A 67 -0.63 3.69 -7.82
N ASN A 68 -0.69 2.55 -8.52
CA ASN A 68 -1.00 1.25 -7.94
C ASN A 68 0.27 0.48 -7.60
N TYR A 69 0.26 -0.22 -6.47
CA TYR A 69 1.41 -0.96 -5.96
C TYR A 69 1.14 -2.47 -5.98
N ASN A 70 2.18 -3.22 -6.33
CA ASN A 70 2.32 -4.62 -5.93
C ASN A 70 3.44 -4.73 -4.88
N PHE A 71 3.62 -5.91 -4.31
CA PHE A 71 4.61 -6.10 -3.25
C PHE A 71 6.03 -5.74 -3.72
N GLN A 72 6.42 -6.13 -4.94
CA GLN A 72 7.79 -5.91 -5.43
C GLN A 72 8.10 -4.42 -5.64
N THR A 73 7.16 -3.64 -6.17
CA THR A 73 7.35 -2.21 -6.41
C THR A 73 7.40 -1.41 -5.10
N LEU A 74 6.53 -1.74 -4.14
CA LEU A 74 6.54 -1.12 -2.82
C LEU A 74 7.79 -1.52 -2.03
N LYS A 75 8.18 -2.79 -2.07
CA LYS A 75 9.41 -3.29 -1.44
C LYS A 75 10.64 -2.53 -1.94
N LYS A 76 10.79 -2.42 -3.27
CA LYS A 76 11.90 -1.68 -3.88
C LYS A 76 11.92 -0.21 -3.48
N LEU A 77 10.77 0.42 -3.30
CA LEU A 77 10.67 1.81 -2.82
C LEU A 77 11.16 1.95 -1.36
N LEU A 78 10.73 1.03 -0.50
CA LEU A 78 11.11 1.01 0.92
C LEU A 78 12.60 0.73 1.11
N GLU A 79 13.13 -0.31 0.46
CA GLU A 79 14.55 -0.69 0.55
C GLU A 79 15.46 0.42 0.03
N LYS A 80 15.10 1.08 -1.10
CA LYS A 80 15.85 2.23 -1.62
C LYS A 80 15.85 3.44 -0.67
N THR A 81 14.89 3.54 0.22
CA THR A 81 14.82 4.61 1.23
C THR A 81 15.72 4.31 2.43
N GLY A 82 16.06 3.04 2.66
CA GLY A 82 16.87 2.58 3.80
C GLY A 82 16.11 1.69 4.78
N PHE A 83 14.82 1.44 4.56
CA PHE A 83 14.08 0.50 5.38
C PHE A 83 14.56 -0.94 5.17
N VAL A 84 14.53 -1.73 6.24
CA VAL A 84 14.97 -3.13 6.28
C VAL A 84 13.83 -4.06 6.72
N GLN A 85 14.00 -5.36 6.51
CA GLN A 85 13.02 -6.40 6.88
C GLN A 85 11.63 -6.17 6.25
N VAL A 86 11.58 -5.68 5.01
CA VAL A 86 10.32 -5.46 4.28
C VAL A 86 9.62 -6.80 4.01
N LYS A 87 8.43 -7.00 4.58
CA LYS A 87 7.67 -8.25 4.48
C LYS A 87 6.21 -7.98 4.13
N LYS A 88 5.64 -8.84 3.27
CA LYS A 88 4.18 -8.92 3.10
C LYS A 88 3.58 -9.51 4.38
N GLN A 89 2.47 -8.94 4.82
CA GLN A 89 1.71 -9.39 5.98
C GLN A 89 0.30 -9.81 5.58
N ASN A 90 -0.38 -10.50 6.50
CA ASN A 90 -1.80 -10.77 6.40
C ASN A 90 -2.61 -9.71 7.16
N TYR A 91 -3.90 -9.68 6.89
CA TYR A 91 -4.87 -8.85 7.61
C TYR A 91 -4.75 -9.01 9.13
N GLN A 92 -4.58 -7.90 9.84
CA GLN A 92 -4.46 -7.83 11.30
C GLN A 92 -3.35 -8.73 11.87
N LYS A 93 -2.29 -8.94 11.10
CA LYS A 93 -1.08 -9.68 11.51
C LYS A 93 0.18 -8.83 11.29
N GLY A 94 1.05 -8.83 12.29
CA GLY A 94 2.29 -8.05 12.28
C GLY A 94 2.71 -7.66 13.70
N GLU A 95 3.76 -6.86 13.80
CA GLU A 95 4.26 -6.32 15.07
C GLU A 95 3.90 -4.84 15.27
N CYS A 96 3.31 -4.21 14.25
CA CYS A 96 2.83 -2.84 14.35
C CYS A 96 1.70 -2.73 15.41
N PRO A 97 1.77 -1.78 16.36
CA PRO A 97 0.70 -1.54 17.33
C PRO A 97 -0.58 -1.08 16.63
N ASP A 98 -1.73 -1.27 17.30
CA ASP A 98 -3.06 -0.82 16.86
C ASP A 98 -3.45 -1.34 15.46
N ILE A 99 -2.95 -2.53 15.10
CA ILE A 99 -3.10 -3.11 13.76
C ILE A 99 -4.55 -3.37 13.37
N ASP A 100 -5.40 -3.63 14.35
CA ASP A 100 -6.84 -3.80 14.23
C ASP A 100 -7.55 -2.51 13.79
N PHE A 101 -7.06 -1.36 14.25
CA PHE A 101 -7.53 -0.05 13.81
C PHE A 101 -6.97 0.34 12.44
N LEU A 102 -5.72 -0.03 12.15
CA LEU A 102 -5.06 0.30 10.88
C LEU A 102 -5.58 -0.54 9.70
N ASP A 103 -5.87 -1.82 9.94
CA ASP A 103 -6.28 -2.75 8.90
C ASP A 103 -7.81 -2.82 8.80
N ILE A 104 -8.37 -2.00 7.93
CA ILE A 104 -9.83 -1.89 7.73
C ILE A 104 -10.38 -2.71 6.54
N TYR A 105 -9.55 -3.05 5.54
CA TYR A 105 -10.02 -3.66 4.27
C TYR A 105 -9.43 -5.05 3.95
N PRO A 106 -9.98 -6.15 4.47
CA PRO A 106 -9.32 -7.47 4.45
C PRO A 106 -9.13 -8.09 3.06
N ASN A 107 -9.99 -7.79 2.09
CA ASN A 107 -10.13 -8.63 0.88
C ASN A 107 -9.33 -8.14 -0.34
N ASN A 108 -8.87 -6.89 -0.36
CA ASN A 108 -8.24 -6.29 -1.55
C ASN A 108 -6.99 -5.45 -1.22
N SER A 109 -6.47 -5.56 0.00
CA SER A 109 -5.33 -4.76 0.46
C SER A 109 -4.04 -5.55 0.51
N LEU A 110 -2.97 -4.87 0.10
CA LEU A 110 -1.59 -5.28 0.30
C LEU A 110 -1.11 -4.68 1.62
N TYR A 111 -0.80 -5.56 2.57
CA TYR A 111 -0.20 -5.20 3.86
C TYR A 111 1.30 -5.41 3.80
N VAL A 112 2.07 -4.36 4.10
CA VAL A 112 3.53 -4.43 4.16
C VAL A 112 4.01 -3.83 5.47
N GLU A 113 4.90 -4.55 6.13
CA GLU A 113 5.58 -4.09 7.33
C GLU A 113 7.09 -4.03 7.10
N THR A 114 7.72 -3.01 7.66
CA THR A 114 9.16 -2.78 7.53
C THR A 114 9.72 -2.02 8.74
N ARG A 115 11.05 -2.05 8.92
CA ARG A 115 11.74 -1.36 10.02
C ARG A 115 12.76 -0.32 9.55
N LYS A 116 12.91 0.74 10.33
CA LYS A 116 14.04 1.66 10.25
C LYS A 116 15.27 1.09 10.94
#